data_AF-A0A949IL32-F1
#
_entry.id   AF-A0A949IL32-F1
#
_cell.length_a   1.000
_cell.length_b   1.000
_cell.length_c   1.000
_cell.angle_alpha   90.00
_cell.angle_beta   90.00
_cell.angle_gamma   90.00
#
_symmetry.space_group_name_H-M   'P 1'
#
loop_
_entity.id
_entity.type
_entity.pdbx_description
1 polymer ?
#
loop_
_entity_poly.entity_id
_entity_poly.type
_entity_poly.pdbx_seq_one_letter_code
_entity_poly.pdbx_strand_id
1 'polypeptide(L)'
;MSGKDRNPDAAALGRMLSQEMDRLQELIGPDQLKMAQQTLGGAWQSLGELGRMGKESVKSAVDLISELIRDLTGVVSFIIIPKLPHEIEVDIQMKAENELPYKQPVAPFVDIEAVCIGKRIHFAALVDKEQSGLRCNINEGFSLRFNTPLGKPVVPIKGTMILKRDESKQLVMETTTTVPGTNFPVSVTIPIMQLLKKKKAGLF
;
A
#
# COMPACT_ATOMS: atom_id res chain seq x y z
N MET A 1 15.07 41.87 19.80
CA MET A 1 13.79 41.20 20.14
C MET A 1 13.13 40.79 18.83
N SER A 2 13.28 39.54 18.41
CA SER A 2 12.74 39.04 17.14
C SER A 2 11.44 38.28 17.39
N GLY A 3 10.37 38.73 16.75
CA GLY A 3 9.03 38.17 16.83
C GLY A 3 8.93 36.82 16.11
N LYS A 4 8.16 35.92 16.71
CA LYS A 4 7.84 34.58 16.24
C LYS A 4 7.17 34.60 14.87
N ASP A 5 7.87 34.11 13.84
CA ASP A 5 7.26 33.56 12.63
C ASP A 5 6.55 32.24 12.98
N ARG A 6 5.32 32.33 13.48
CA ARG A 6 4.41 31.19 13.55
C ARG A 6 3.83 31.00 12.16
N ASN A 7 4.41 30.07 11.41
CA ASN A 7 3.96 29.70 10.07
C ASN A 7 2.48 29.21 10.12
N PRO A 8 1.50 29.97 9.61
CA PRO A 8 0.07 29.67 9.72
C PRO A 8 -0.32 28.37 8.99
N ASP A 9 0.49 27.95 8.02
CA ASP A 9 0.26 26.76 7.21
C ASP A 9 0.50 25.45 7.96
N ALA A 10 1.46 25.43 8.91
CA ALA A 10 1.73 24.25 9.73
C ALA A 10 0.56 23.94 10.68
N ALA A 11 -0.08 24.97 11.24
CA ALA A 11 -1.24 24.83 12.12
C ALA A 11 -2.51 24.44 11.35
N ALA A 12 -2.64 24.81 10.08
CA ALA A 12 -3.72 24.35 9.20
C ALA A 12 -3.51 22.89 8.76
N LEU A 13 -2.26 22.51 8.48
CA LEU A 13 -1.85 21.12 8.20
C LEU A 13 -2.13 20.19 9.38
N GLY A 14 -1.72 20.57 10.58
CA GLY A 14 -2.00 19.79 11.79
C GLY A 14 -3.49 19.56 12.01
N ARG A 15 -4.34 20.56 11.74
CA ARG A 15 -5.80 20.44 11.82
C ARG A 15 -6.40 19.53 10.76
N MET A 16 -5.93 19.62 9.52
CA MET A 16 -6.41 18.77 8.41
C MET A 16 -6.01 17.31 8.61
N LEU A 17 -4.77 17.06 9.07
CA LEU A 17 -4.28 15.74 9.40
C LEU A 17 -5.06 15.17 10.60
N SER A 18 -5.37 15.99 11.61
CA SER A 18 -6.21 15.58 12.74
C SER A 18 -7.64 15.21 12.32
N GLN A 19 -8.23 15.89 11.33
CA GLN A 19 -9.55 15.53 10.82
C GLN A 19 -9.54 14.22 10.03
N GLU A 20 -8.49 13.97 9.24
CA GLU A 20 -8.35 12.70 8.52
C GLU A 20 -8.01 11.55 9.48
N MET A 21 -7.30 11.85 10.57
CA MET A 21 -7.07 10.94 11.69
C MET A 21 -8.35 10.50 12.35
N ASP A 22 -9.29 11.41 12.59
CA ASP A 22 -10.59 11.08 13.19
C ASP A 22 -11.39 10.18 12.23
N ARG A 23 -11.35 10.45 10.92
CA ARG A 23 -11.98 9.59 9.90
C ARG A 23 -11.38 8.20 9.79
N LEU A 24 -10.06 8.08 9.80
CA LEU A 24 -9.39 6.77 9.74
C LEU A 24 -9.63 5.97 11.02
N GLN A 25 -9.70 6.64 12.16
CA GLN A 25 -10.07 6.03 13.44
C GLN A 25 -11.52 5.54 13.45
N GLU A 26 -12.46 6.27 12.84
CA GLU A 26 -13.86 5.83 12.71
C GLU A 26 -14.05 4.58 11.81
N LEU A 27 -13.14 4.35 10.87
CA LEU A 27 -13.18 3.20 9.94
C LEU A 27 -12.56 1.93 10.52
N ILE A 28 -11.85 2.04 11.64
CA ILE A 28 -11.11 0.98 12.30
C ILE A 28 -11.89 0.60 13.57
N GLY A 29 -12.21 -0.69 13.77
CA GLY A 29 -13.03 -1.13 14.91
C GLY A 29 -12.43 -0.69 16.27
N PRO A 30 -13.26 -0.50 17.31
CA PRO A 30 -12.84 0.12 18.58
C PRO A 30 -11.63 -0.56 19.27
N ASP A 31 -11.42 -1.86 19.04
CA ASP A 31 -10.27 -2.61 19.57
C ASP A 31 -8.94 -2.35 18.82
N GLN A 32 -9.00 -2.00 17.54
CA GLN A 32 -7.83 -1.65 16.71
C GLN A 32 -7.41 -0.18 16.88
N LEU A 33 -8.32 0.64 17.42
CA LEU A 33 -8.21 2.09 17.58
C LEU A 33 -7.16 2.50 18.63
N LYS A 34 -7.02 1.74 19.73
CA LYS A 34 -6.04 2.00 20.80
C LYS A 34 -4.58 1.77 20.38
N MET A 35 -4.32 0.76 19.55
CA MET A 35 -2.97 0.52 19.01
C MET A 35 -2.65 1.53 17.90
N ALA A 36 -3.61 1.80 17.01
CA ALA A 36 -3.48 2.80 15.98
C ALA A 36 -3.20 4.20 16.57
N GLN A 37 -3.87 4.60 17.66
CA GLN A 37 -3.65 5.92 18.29
C GLN A 37 -2.22 6.18 18.78
N GLN A 38 -1.52 5.18 19.32
CA GLN A 38 -0.14 5.33 19.79
C GLN A 38 0.87 5.39 18.62
N THR A 39 0.62 4.61 17.57
CA THR A 39 1.52 4.53 16.40
C THR A 39 1.27 5.66 15.40
N LEU A 40 0.01 6.05 15.21
CA LEU A 40 -0.39 7.21 14.42
C LEU A 40 0.11 8.51 15.07
N GLY A 41 -0.06 8.68 16.39
CA GLY A 41 0.41 9.89 17.09
C GLY A 41 1.91 10.17 16.87
N GLY A 42 2.75 9.13 16.86
CA GLY A 42 4.19 9.23 16.61
C GLY A 42 4.56 9.42 15.14
N ALA A 43 3.93 8.68 14.23
CA ALA A 43 4.13 8.81 12.78
C ALA A 43 3.76 10.21 12.26
N TRP A 44 2.70 10.81 12.81
CA TRP A 44 2.18 12.08 12.34
C TRP A 44 2.85 13.33 12.93
N GLN A 45 3.51 13.21 14.10
CA GLN A 45 4.45 14.24 14.55
C GLN A 45 5.62 14.40 13.55
N SER A 46 6.11 13.30 12.99
CA SER A 46 7.11 13.33 11.90
C SER A 46 6.54 13.86 10.57
N LEU A 47 5.23 13.69 10.30
CA LEU A 47 4.56 14.30 9.14
C LEU A 47 4.37 15.82 9.29
N GLY A 48 4.33 16.35 10.52
CA GLY A 48 4.37 17.78 10.80
C GLY A 48 5.66 18.46 10.32
N GLU A 49 6.78 17.72 10.28
CA GLU A 49 8.05 18.20 9.72
C GLU A 49 8.10 18.14 8.18
N LEU A 50 7.17 17.42 7.54
CA LEU A 50 7.06 17.33 6.07
C LEU A 50 6.35 18.53 5.43
N GLY A 51 6.06 19.60 6.17
CA GLY A 51 5.44 20.83 5.65
C GLY A 51 6.22 21.54 4.52
N ARG A 52 7.45 21.09 4.19
CA ARG A 52 8.22 21.55 3.00
C ARG A 52 8.03 20.67 1.76
N MET A 53 7.46 19.47 1.90
CA MET A 53 7.06 18.62 0.80
C MET A 53 5.65 19.01 0.39
N GLY A 54 5.41 19.25 -0.90
CA GLY A 54 4.10 19.69 -1.40
C GLY A 54 2.96 18.88 -0.77
N LYS A 55 2.12 19.58 0.02
CA LYS A 55 1.02 19.06 0.85
C LYS A 55 0.14 18.03 0.13
N GLU A 56 -0.01 18.19 -1.18
CA GLU A 56 -0.84 17.34 -2.03
C GLU A 56 -0.21 15.97 -2.31
N SER A 57 1.11 15.88 -2.42
CA SER A 57 1.81 14.63 -2.77
C SER A 57 1.79 13.63 -1.61
N VAL A 58 2.13 14.08 -0.39
CA VAL A 58 2.08 13.24 0.81
C VAL A 58 0.65 12.81 1.12
N LYS A 59 -0.30 13.74 1.00
CA LYS A 59 -1.72 13.42 1.16
C LYS A 59 -2.18 12.35 0.18
N SER A 60 -1.85 12.49 -1.10
CA SER A 60 -2.19 11.50 -2.13
C SER A 60 -1.61 10.13 -1.82
N ALA A 61 -0.38 10.08 -1.30
CA ALA A 61 0.26 8.82 -0.92
C ALA A 61 -0.47 8.13 0.24
N VAL A 62 -0.78 8.89 1.28
CA VAL A 62 -1.53 8.40 2.43
C VAL A 62 -2.93 7.96 2.01
N ASP A 63 -3.60 8.69 1.14
CA ASP A 63 -4.94 8.35 0.64
C ASP A 63 -4.93 6.99 -0.07
N LEU A 64 -3.94 6.72 -0.93
CA LEU A 64 -3.81 5.44 -1.65
C LEU A 64 -3.47 4.27 -0.70
N ILE A 65 -2.62 4.49 0.29
CA ILE A 65 -2.29 3.49 1.30
C ILE A 65 -3.51 3.21 2.20
N SER A 66 -4.23 4.26 2.59
CA SER A 66 -5.45 4.14 3.39
C SER A 66 -6.53 3.38 2.64
N GLU A 67 -6.68 3.63 1.34
CA GLU A 67 -7.58 2.86 0.47
C GLU A 67 -7.21 1.36 0.45
N LEU A 68 -5.92 1.03 0.32
CA LEU A 68 -5.43 -0.35 0.38
C LEU A 68 -5.73 -1.01 1.74
N ILE A 69 -5.41 -0.33 2.85
CA ILE A 69 -5.58 -0.86 4.21
C ILE A 69 -7.05 -1.13 4.54
N ARG A 70 -7.98 -0.29 4.07
CA ARG A 70 -9.41 -0.41 4.37
C ARG A 70 -10.03 -1.74 3.92
N ASP A 71 -9.55 -2.29 2.82
CA ASP A 71 -10.05 -3.54 2.25
C ASP A 71 -9.15 -4.75 2.57
N LEU A 72 -7.99 -4.53 3.22
CA LEU A 72 -7.22 -5.59 3.86
C LEU A 72 -7.97 -6.13 5.09
N THR A 73 -8.25 -7.44 5.10
CA THR A 73 -8.90 -8.10 6.23
C THR A 73 -7.87 -8.67 7.19
N GLY A 74 -8.06 -8.45 8.50
CA GLY A 74 -7.19 -9.00 9.53
C GLY A 74 -5.90 -8.21 9.79
N VAL A 75 -5.89 -6.90 9.52
CA VAL A 75 -4.79 -6.01 9.94
C VAL A 75 -4.69 -5.98 11.47
N VAL A 76 -3.50 -6.24 12.00
CA VAL A 76 -3.17 -6.21 13.43
C VAL A 76 -2.56 -4.87 13.81
N SER A 77 -1.59 -4.41 13.01
CA SER A 77 -0.94 -3.11 13.18
C SER A 77 -0.52 -2.59 11.82
N PHE A 78 -0.42 -1.27 11.69
CA PHE A 78 0.19 -0.63 10.54
C PHE A 78 0.97 0.60 10.98
N ILE A 79 2.10 0.85 10.31
CA ILE A 79 3.01 1.94 10.60
C ILE A 79 3.35 2.63 9.28
N ILE A 80 3.27 3.96 9.27
CA ILE A 80 3.76 4.77 8.16
C ILE A 80 4.88 5.65 8.71
N ILE A 81 6.10 5.46 8.21
CA ILE A 81 7.29 6.18 8.65
C ILE A 81 7.72 7.11 7.50
N PRO A 82 7.64 8.43 7.69
CA PRO A 82 8.18 9.36 6.71
C PRO A 82 9.70 9.26 6.63
N LYS A 83 10.23 9.19 5.41
CA LYS A 83 11.66 9.20 5.12
C LYS A 83 12.01 10.37 4.20
N LEU A 84 13.00 11.16 4.61
CA LEU A 84 13.53 12.24 3.77
C LEU A 84 14.40 11.65 2.64
N PRO A 85 14.42 12.25 1.43
CA PRO A 85 13.77 13.52 1.09
C PRO A 85 12.30 13.42 0.68
N HIS A 86 11.80 12.30 0.12
CA HIS A 86 10.41 12.24 -0.39
C HIS A 86 9.72 10.86 -0.30
N GLU A 87 10.13 10.04 0.65
CA GLU A 87 9.72 8.64 0.77
C GLU A 87 8.81 8.43 1.98
N ILE A 88 7.92 7.45 1.90
CA ILE A 88 7.20 6.91 3.05
C ILE A 88 7.47 5.42 3.10
N GLU A 89 7.85 4.94 4.26
CA GLU A 89 7.96 3.52 4.54
C GLU A 89 6.67 3.05 5.20
N VAL A 90 6.15 1.93 4.72
CA VAL A 90 4.90 1.35 5.16
C VAL A 90 5.19 -0.06 5.66
N ASP A 91 4.73 -0.34 6.87
CA ASP A 91 4.82 -1.66 7.49
C ASP A 91 3.43 -2.05 7.99
N ILE A 92 2.86 -3.15 7.47
CA ILE A 92 1.53 -3.64 7.81
C ILE A 92 1.67 -5.07 8.32
N GLN A 93 1.22 -5.31 9.54
CA GLN A 93 1.15 -6.65 10.13
C GLN A 93 -0.27 -7.20 9.99
N MET A 94 -0.38 -8.41 9.46
CA MET A 94 -1.61 -9.15 9.25
C MET A 94 -1.71 -10.32 10.24
N LYS A 95 -2.93 -10.68 10.63
CA LYS A 95 -3.22 -11.80 11.55
C LYS A 95 -2.88 -13.16 10.92
N ALA A 96 -3.07 -13.28 9.62
CA ALA A 96 -2.82 -14.47 8.83
C ALA A 96 -2.42 -14.07 7.40
N GLU A 97 -1.84 -15.02 6.67
CA GLU A 97 -1.63 -14.88 5.24
C GLU A 97 -2.96 -14.91 4.51
N ASN A 98 -3.09 -14.11 3.46
CA ASN A 98 -4.27 -14.07 2.62
C ASN A 98 -3.92 -14.51 1.21
N GLU A 99 -4.79 -15.35 0.64
CA GLU A 99 -4.70 -15.72 -0.76
C GLU A 99 -5.89 -15.14 -1.52
N LEU A 100 -5.59 -14.44 -2.59
CA LEU A 100 -6.55 -13.78 -3.46
C LEU A 100 -6.55 -14.49 -4.82
N PRO A 101 -7.58 -15.29 -5.14
CA PRO A 101 -7.68 -15.95 -6.44
C PRO A 101 -7.65 -14.93 -7.58
N TYR A 102 -6.72 -15.13 -8.51
CA TYR A 102 -6.46 -14.22 -9.61
C TYR A 102 -5.95 -15.00 -10.82
N LYS A 103 -6.85 -15.29 -11.77
CA LYS A 103 -6.52 -16.04 -12.98
C LYS A 103 -6.14 -15.09 -14.12
N GLN A 104 -4.86 -15.04 -14.45
CA GLN A 104 -4.36 -14.27 -15.60
C GLN A 104 -3.35 -15.10 -16.40
N PRO A 105 -3.59 -15.37 -17.69
CA PRO A 105 -2.59 -15.98 -18.56
C PRO A 105 -1.43 -15.00 -18.80
N VAL A 106 -0.21 -15.48 -18.68
CA VAL A 106 1.01 -14.65 -18.82
C VAL A 106 2.00 -15.19 -19.85
N ALA A 107 1.95 -16.49 -20.14
CA ALA A 107 2.69 -17.14 -21.21
C ALA A 107 1.96 -18.43 -21.63
N PRO A 108 2.33 -19.09 -22.75
CA PRO A 108 1.74 -20.37 -23.13
C PRO A 108 1.81 -21.38 -21.99
N PHE A 109 0.65 -21.94 -21.62
CA PHE A 109 0.49 -22.90 -20.52
C PHE A 109 0.90 -22.39 -19.13
N VAL A 110 1.09 -21.08 -18.96
CA VAL A 110 1.43 -20.46 -17.68
C VAL A 110 0.43 -19.38 -17.33
N ASP A 111 -0.24 -19.58 -16.20
CA ASP A 111 -1.17 -18.63 -15.62
C ASP A 111 -0.65 -18.15 -14.27
N ILE A 112 -0.93 -16.91 -13.90
CA ILE A 112 -1.02 -16.52 -12.50
C ILE A 112 -2.35 -17.10 -11.99
N GLU A 113 -2.31 -17.77 -10.84
CA GLU A 113 -3.45 -18.39 -10.16
C GLU A 113 -3.97 -17.53 -9.00
N ALA A 114 -3.06 -16.90 -8.28
CA ALA A 114 -3.38 -16.14 -7.08
C ALA A 114 -2.32 -15.08 -6.76
N VAL A 115 -2.78 -14.04 -6.06
CA VAL A 115 -1.93 -13.09 -5.34
C VAL A 115 -1.89 -13.52 -3.88
N CYS A 116 -0.71 -13.86 -3.38
CA CYS A 116 -0.47 -14.21 -1.99
C CYS A 116 -0.01 -12.96 -1.23
N ILE A 117 -0.67 -12.70 -0.11
CA ILE A 117 -0.34 -11.63 0.83
C ILE A 117 0.20 -12.28 2.11
N GLY A 118 1.46 -11.98 2.44
CA GLY A 118 2.13 -12.49 3.62
C GLY A 118 1.61 -11.89 4.93
N LYS A 119 2.10 -12.41 6.06
CA LYS A 119 1.76 -11.88 7.39
C LYS A 119 2.28 -10.48 7.64
N ARG A 120 3.28 -10.03 6.88
CA ARG A 120 3.84 -8.70 6.94
C ARG A 120 3.96 -8.15 5.53
N ILE A 121 3.52 -6.91 5.34
CA ILE A 121 3.69 -6.15 4.10
C ILE A 121 4.60 -4.99 4.42
N HIS A 122 5.76 -4.94 3.76
CA HIS A 122 6.76 -3.91 4.00
C HIS A 122 7.25 -3.33 2.67
N PHE A 123 7.07 -2.03 2.50
CA PHE A 123 7.53 -1.33 1.31
C PHE A 123 7.85 0.13 1.59
N ALA A 124 8.81 0.65 0.82
CA ALA A 124 9.01 2.07 0.67
C ALA A 124 8.16 2.59 -0.49
N ALA A 125 7.65 3.81 -0.42
CA ALA A 125 6.87 4.42 -1.48
C ALA A 125 7.28 5.86 -1.73
N LEU A 126 7.39 6.21 -3.01
CA LEU A 126 7.63 7.55 -3.51
C LEU A 126 6.42 7.97 -4.35
N VAL A 127 6.03 9.24 -4.28
CA VAL A 127 4.97 9.78 -5.14
C VAL A 127 5.47 9.85 -6.57
N ASP A 128 4.81 9.09 -7.45
CA ASP A 128 5.09 9.08 -8.87
C ASP A 128 4.11 10.00 -9.59
N LYS A 129 4.56 11.22 -9.89
CA LYS A 129 3.73 12.23 -10.57
C LYS A 129 3.43 11.86 -12.02
N GLU A 130 4.33 11.13 -12.68
CA GLU A 130 4.15 10.71 -14.07
C GLU A 130 3.07 9.64 -14.18
N GLN A 131 3.09 8.67 -13.25
CA GLN A 131 2.13 7.57 -13.22
C GLN A 131 0.86 7.88 -12.41
N SER A 132 0.75 9.08 -11.84
CA SER A 132 -0.35 9.48 -10.96
C SER A 132 -0.62 8.45 -9.84
N GLY A 133 0.44 7.99 -9.18
CA GLY A 133 0.37 6.92 -8.20
C GLY A 133 1.56 6.90 -7.23
N LEU A 134 1.81 5.74 -6.63
CA LEU A 134 2.95 5.48 -5.77
C LEU A 134 3.87 4.48 -6.43
N ARG A 135 5.13 4.87 -6.59
CA ARG A 135 6.21 3.94 -6.90
C ARG A 135 6.67 3.31 -5.60
N CYS A 136 6.29 2.07 -5.40
CA CYS A 136 6.60 1.28 -4.23
C CYS A 136 7.82 0.39 -4.49
N ASN A 137 8.79 0.40 -3.59
CA ASN A 137 9.84 -0.61 -3.53
C ASN A 137 9.44 -1.67 -2.50
N ILE A 138 8.99 -2.82 -2.98
CA ILE A 138 8.51 -3.93 -2.15
C ILE A 138 9.70 -4.69 -1.56
N ASN A 139 9.76 -4.70 -0.22
CA ASN A 139 10.73 -5.49 0.53
C ASN A 139 10.12 -6.84 0.94
N GLU A 140 8.86 -6.85 1.37
CA GLU A 140 8.15 -8.05 1.83
C GLU A 140 6.63 -7.94 1.59
N GLY A 141 5.98 -9.09 1.42
CA GLY A 141 4.55 -9.23 1.69
C GLY A 141 3.67 -9.59 0.50
N PHE A 142 4.13 -9.42 -0.73
CA PHE A 142 3.38 -9.85 -1.90
C PHE A 142 4.11 -10.93 -2.68
N SER A 143 3.39 -11.93 -3.15
CA SER A 143 3.90 -12.98 -4.03
C SER A 143 2.83 -13.39 -5.03
N LEU A 144 3.25 -13.95 -6.15
CA LEU A 144 2.37 -14.48 -7.19
C LEU A 144 2.52 -15.99 -7.23
N ARG A 145 1.40 -16.70 -7.12
CA ARG A 145 1.37 -18.14 -7.39
C ARG A 145 1.11 -18.34 -8.87
N PHE A 146 2.00 -19.06 -9.53
CA PHE A 146 1.84 -19.46 -10.91
C PHE A 146 1.27 -20.87 -10.97
N ASN A 147 0.52 -21.16 -12.02
CA ASN A 147 0.19 -22.49 -12.45
C ASN A 147 0.99 -22.76 -13.73
N THR A 148 1.93 -23.71 -13.66
CA THR A 148 2.82 -24.07 -14.76
C THR A 148 2.76 -25.58 -15.00
N PRO A 149 3.21 -26.08 -16.16
CA PRO A 149 3.31 -27.52 -16.39
C PRO A 149 4.25 -28.23 -15.41
N LEU A 150 5.18 -27.48 -14.79
CA LEU A 150 6.15 -27.99 -13.82
C LEU A 150 5.67 -27.91 -12.37
N GLY A 151 4.44 -27.45 -12.13
CA GLY A 151 3.85 -27.30 -10.81
C GLY A 151 3.40 -25.87 -10.51
N LYS A 152 3.23 -25.56 -9.22
CA LYS A 152 2.65 -24.29 -8.75
C LYS A 152 3.62 -23.43 -7.92
N PRO A 153 4.68 -22.88 -8.53
CA PRO A 153 5.66 -22.09 -7.80
C PRO A 153 5.04 -20.78 -7.30
N VAL A 154 5.51 -20.33 -6.13
CA VAL A 154 5.18 -19.02 -5.56
C VAL A 154 6.41 -18.14 -5.71
N VAL A 155 6.28 -17.04 -6.45
CA VAL A 155 7.35 -16.10 -6.72
C VAL A 155 7.09 -14.80 -5.97
N PRO A 156 8.01 -14.35 -5.09
CA PRO A 156 7.85 -13.08 -4.41
C PRO A 156 7.93 -11.91 -5.40
N ILE A 157 7.06 -10.92 -5.22
CA ILE A 157 7.20 -9.63 -5.89
C ILE A 157 8.33 -8.88 -5.19
N LYS A 158 9.42 -8.62 -5.91
CA LYS A 158 10.59 -7.90 -5.40
C LYS A 158 10.87 -6.68 -6.24
N GLY A 159 11.31 -5.59 -5.60
CA GLY A 159 11.68 -4.36 -6.28
C GLY A 159 10.48 -3.46 -6.57
N THR A 160 10.49 -2.81 -7.73
CA THR A 160 9.54 -1.74 -8.04
C THR A 160 8.15 -2.29 -8.41
N MET A 161 7.15 -1.74 -7.75
CA MET A 161 5.72 -1.89 -7.99
C MET A 161 5.12 -0.50 -8.11
N ILE A 162 4.06 -0.34 -8.90
CA ILE A 162 3.32 0.92 -8.99
C ILE A 162 1.90 0.69 -8.45
N LEU A 163 1.54 1.42 -7.42
CA LEU A 163 0.18 1.46 -6.89
C LEU A 163 -0.51 2.71 -7.44
N LYS A 164 -1.46 2.57 -8.37
CA LYS A 164 -2.12 3.70 -9.04
C LYS A 164 -3.59 3.42 -9.28
N ARG A 165 -4.34 4.44 -9.70
CA ARG A 165 -5.72 4.26 -10.16
C ARG A 165 -5.73 4.00 -11.67
N ASP A 166 -6.50 3.01 -12.11
CA ASP A 166 -6.74 2.76 -13.53
C ASP A 166 -7.75 3.76 -14.13
N GLU A 167 -8.07 3.59 -15.41
CA GLU A 167 -9.07 4.41 -16.12
C GLU A 167 -10.46 4.35 -15.48
N SER A 168 -10.78 3.24 -14.80
CA SER A 168 -12.02 3.04 -14.03
C SER A 168 -11.94 3.60 -12.61
N LYS A 169 -10.87 4.35 -12.29
CA LYS A 169 -10.56 4.91 -10.97
C LYS A 169 -10.43 3.84 -9.87
N GLN A 170 -10.21 2.58 -10.23
CA GLN A 170 -9.93 1.52 -9.27
C GLN A 170 -8.44 1.48 -8.97
N LEU A 171 -8.08 1.33 -7.69
CA LEU A 171 -6.69 1.16 -7.31
C LEU A 171 -6.20 -0.23 -7.75
N VAL A 172 -5.16 -0.22 -8.57
CA VAL A 172 -4.49 -1.38 -9.16
C VAL A 172 -3.01 -1.40 -8.78
N MET A 173 -2.44 -2.59 -8.83
CA MET A 173 -1.04 -2.86 -8.50
C MET A 173 -0.33 -3.36 -9.75
N GLU A 174 0.58 -2.56 -10.29
CA GLU A 174 1.41 -2.93 -11.44
C GLU A 174 2.76 -3.43 -10.95
N THR A 175 3.20 -4.57 -11.46
CA THR A 175 4.50 -5.14 -11.10
C THR A 175 5.08 -5.92 -12.27
N THR A 176 6.41 -6.06 -12.28
CA THR A 176 7.11 -6.93 -13.22
C THR A 176 7.73 -8.08 -12.44
N THR A 177 7.52 -9.29 -12.94
CA THR A 177 8.09 -10.53 -12.38
C THR A 177 8.63 -11.40 -13.50
N THR A 178 9.34 -12.48 -13.20
CA THR A 178 9.82 -13.44 -14.19
C THR A 178 8.96 -14.70 -14.18
N VAL A 179 8.68 -15.23 -15.38
CA VAL A 179 7.98 -16.51 -15.49
C VAL A 179 8.85 -17.62 -14.89
N PRO A 180 8.34 -18.42 -13.94
CA PRO A 180 9.09 -19.50 -13.32
C PRO A 180 9.74 -20.44 -14.36
N GLY A 181 11.01 -20.76 -14.15
CA GLY A 181 11.78 -21.62 -15.07
C GLY A 181 12.30 -20.91 -16.32
N THR A 182 12.13 -19.58 -16.43
CA THR A 182 12.63 -18.78 -17.56
C THR A 182 13.25 -17.46 -17.08
N ASN A 183 13.92 -16.74 -17.98
CA ASN A 183 14.35 -15.36 -17.76
C ASN A 183 13.38 -14.34 -18.40
N PHE A 184 12.18 -14.77 -18.79
CA PHE A 184 11.22 -13.91 -19.48
C PHE A 184 10.48 -13.02 -18.47
N PRO A 185 10.64 -11.68 -18.52
CA PRO A 185 9.91 -10.78 -17.65
C PRO A 185 8.47 -10.61 -18.15
N VAL A 186 7.53 -10.54 -17.23
CA VAL A 186 6.12 -10.23 -17.49
C VAL A 186 5.71 -9.10 -16.58
N SER A 187 5.16 -8.05 -17.18
CA SER A 187 4.48 -6.98 -16.47
C SER A 187 3.00 -7.31 -16.33
N VAL A 188 2.48 -7.20 -15.11
CA VAL A 188 1.09 -7.51 -14.78
C VAL A 188 0.45 -6.36 -14.02
N THR A 189 -0.80 -6.07 -14.37
CA THR A 189 -1.64 -5.09 -13.65
C THR A 189 -2.69 -5.87 -12.88
N ILE A 190 -2.54 -5.91 -11.56
CA ILE A 190 -3.37 -6.68 -10.64
C ILE A 190 -4.47 -5.76 -10.10
N PRO A 191 -5.77 -6.10 -10.24
CA PRO A 191 -6.87 -5.31 -9.71
C PRO A 191 -7.04 -5.53 -8.20
N ILE A 192 -6.01 -5.15 -7.43
CA ILE A 192 -5.83 -5.54 -6.02
C ILE A 192 -7.06 -5.19 -5.15
N MET A 193 -7.65 -4.02 -5.35
CA MET A 193 -8.85 -3.62 -4.59
C MET A 193 -10.07 -4.47 -4.90
N GLN A 194 -10.27 -4.87 -6.16
CA GLN A 194 -11.40 -5.73 -6.51
C GLN A 194 -11.23 -7.10 -5.86
N LEU A 195 -10.00 -7.63 -5.83
CA LEU A 195 -9.68 -8.90 -5.20
C LEU A 195 -9.91 -8.84 -3.67
N LEU A 196 -9.45 -7.77 -3.02
CA LEU A 196 -9.65 -7.54 -1.60
C LEU A 196 -11.14 -7.41 -1.23
N LYS A 197 -11.91 -6.64 -2.00
CA LYS A 197 -13.36 -6.49 -1.80
C LYS A 197 -14.11 -7.82 -1.96
N LYS A 198 -13.79 -8.60 -2.99
CA LYS A 198 -14.39 -9.94 -3.18
C LYS A 198 -14.07 -10.87 -2.02
N LYS A 199 -12.84 -10.86 -1.52
CA LYS A 199 -12.44 -11.65 -0.34
C LYS A 199 -13.23 -11.23 0.91
N LYS A 200 -13.35 -9.93 1.17
CA LYS A 200 -14.11 -9.37 2.29
C LYS A 200 -15.61 -9.71 2.22
N ALA A 201 -16.16 -9.80 1.02
CA ALA A 201 -17.54 -10.20 0.77
C ALA A 201 -17.76 -11.73 0.80
N GLY A 202 -16.72 -12.54 1.02
CA GLY A 202 -16.83 -14.00 0.99
C GLY A 202 -17.14 -14.57 -0.40
N LEU A 203 -16.81 -13.83 -1.46
CA LEU A 203 -17.04 -14.22 -2.85
C LEU A 203 -15.92 -15.11 -3.44
N PHE A 204 -15.03 -15.59 -2.56
CA PHE A 204 -13.97 -16.55 -2.84
C PHE A 204 -13.90 -17.59 -1.73
#